data_AF-A0A537IYP2-F1
#
_entry.id   AF-A0A537IYP2-F1
#
_cell.length_a   1.000
_cell.length_b   1.000
_cell.length_c   1.000
_cell.angle_alpha   90.00
_cell.angle_beta   90.00
_cell.angle_gamma   90.00
#
_symmetry.space_group_name_H-M   'P 1'
#
loop_
_entity.id
_entity.type
_entity.pdbx_description
1 polymer ?
#
loop_
_entity_poly.entity_id
_entity_poly.type
_entity_poly.pdbx_seq_one_letter_code
_entity_poly.pdbx_strand_id
1 'polypeptide(L)' 'MSLRILLADDHKIFRQGVRALLEHEGFRVDGEVADGHAA' A
#
# COMPACT_ATOMS: atom_id res chain seq x y z
N MET A 1 11.51 -10.17 11.71
CA MET A 1 10.53 -10.28 10.60
C MET A 1 9.89 -8.92 10.41
N SER A 2 9.96 -8.35 9.20
CA SER A 2 9.23 -7.12 8.86
C SER A 2 7.89 -7.49 8.23
N LEU A 3 6.78 -6.92 8.70
CA LEU A 3 5.47 -7.08 8.09
C LEU A 3 5.50 -6.45 6.68
N ARG A 4 5.18 -7.24 5.65
CA ARG A 4 5.14 -6.79 4.24
C ARG A 4 3.71 -6.45 3.88
N ILE A 5 3.46 -5.23 3.43
CA ILE A 5 2.11 -4.74 3.13
C ILE A 5 1.98 -4.47 1.63
N LEU A 6 0.89 -4.96 1.03
CA LEU A 6 0.43 -4.65 -0.31
C LEU A 6 -0.89 -3.88 -0.20
N LEU A 7 -1.00 -2.71 -0.85
CA LEU A 7 -2.22 -1.92 -0.85
C LEU A 7 -3.04 -2.20 -2.11
N ALA A 8 -4.27 -2.68 -1.94
CA ALA A 8 -5.20 -2.96 -3.04
C ALA A 8 -6.44 -2.08 -2.92
N ASP A 9 -6.63 -1.19 -3.88
CA ASP A 9 -7.77 -0.26 -3.97
C ASP A 9 -7.77 0.36 -5.37
N ASP A 10 -8.91 0.68 -5.97
CA ASP A 10 -8.97 1.24 -7.34
C ASP A 10 -8.73 2.77 -7.40
N HIS A 11 -8.66 3.45 -6.24
CA HIS A 11 -8.46 4.88 -6.11
C HIS A 11 -7.00 5.24 -5.75
N LYS A 12 -6.28 5.80 -6.73
CA LYS A 12 -4.86 6.17 -6.58
C LYS A 12 -4.58 7.11 -5.40
N ILE A 13 -5.38 8.15 -5.20
CA ILE A 13 -5.18 9.13 -4.12
C ILE A 13 -5.30 8.45 -2.76
N PHE A 14 -6.25 7.52 -2.61
CA PHE A 14 -6.47 6.79 -1.37
C PHE A 14 -5.25 5.93 -1.02
N ARG A 15 -4.75 5.12 -1.98
CA ARG A 15 -3.56 4.28 -1.76
C ARG A 15 -2.32 5.09 -1.39
N GLN A 16 -2.09 6.22 -2.04
CA GLN A 16 -0.96 7.11 -1.73
C GLN A 16 -1.07 7.67 -0.31
N GLY A 17 -2.27 8.06 0.13
CA GLY A 17 -2.50 8.53 1.49
C GLY A 17 -2.28 7.45 2.55
N VAL A 18 -2.82 6.24 2.31
CA VAL A 18 -2.65 5.09 3.21
C VAL A 18 -1.18 4.67 3.28
N ARG A 19 -0.47 4.65 2.14
CA ARG A 19 0.95 4.36 2.10
C ARG A 19 1.76 5.33 2.95
N ALA A 20 1.53 6.64 2.79
CA ALA A 20 2.24 7.65 3.57
C ALA A 20 2.01 7.49 5.08
N LEU A 21 0.79 7.15 5.50
CA LEU A 21 0.47 6.87 6.89
C LEU A 21 1.21 5.63 7.41
N LEU A 22 1.19 4.53 6.64
CA LEU A 22 1.86 3.28 7.03
C LEU A 22 3.39 3.44 7.11
N GLU A 23 3.99 4.14 6.14
CA GLU A 23 5.42 4.43 6.15
C GLU A 23 5.81 5.34 7.33
N HIS A 24 4.96 6.32 7.69
CA HIS A 24 5.14 7.16 8.88
C HIS A 24 5.14 6.33 10.18
N GLU A 25 4.27 5.33 10.29
CA GLU A 25 4.20 4.41 11.42
C GLU A 25 5.31 3.32 11.40
N GLY A 26 6.24 3.38 10.45
CA GLY A 26 7.38 2.47 10.35
C GLY A 26 7.07 1.13 9.68
N PHE A 27 5.92 1.01 9.01
CA PHE A 27 5.62 -0.16 8.19
C PHE A 27 6.24 -0.05 6.80
N ARG A 28 6.50 -1.21 6.18
CA ARG A 28 7.00 -1.32 4.82
C ARG A 28 5.87 -1.68 3.86
N VAL A 29 5.57 -0.77 2.94
CA VAL A 29 4.67 -1.02 1.82
C VAL A 29 5.50 -1.46 0.62
N ASP A 30 5.28 -2.68 0.15
CA ASP A 30 6.04 -3.29 -0.95
C ASP A 30 5.43 -2.98 -2.32
N GLY A 31 4.18 -2.53 -2.36
CA GLY A 31 3.50 -2.18 -3.61
C GLY A 31 2.09 -1.65 -3.41
N GLU A 32 1.54 -1.12 -4.51
CA GLU A 32 0.18 -0.62 -4.63
C GLU A 32 -0.43 -1.19 -5.92
N VAL A 33 -1.64 -1.73 -5.83
CA VAL A 33 -2.32 -2.38 -6.95
C VAL A 33 -3.73 -1.83 -7.09
N ALA A 34 -4.16 -1.63 -8.33
CA ALA A 34 -5.49 -1.09 -8.64
C ALA A 34 -6.56 -2.19 -8.74
N ASP A 35 -6.14 -3.42 -9.00
CA ASP A 35 -6.98 -4.59 -9.18
C ASP A 35 -6.20 -5.87 -8.86
N GLY A 36 -6.89 -7.01 -8.89
CA GLY A 36 -6.27 -8.32 -8.63
C GLY A 36 -5.43 -8.89 -9.78
N HIS A 37 -5.47 -8.32 -10.98
CA HIS A 37 -4.60 -8.74 -12.08
C HIS A 37 -3.22 -8.08 -12.01
N ALA A 38 -3.14 -6.92 -11.38
CA ALA A 38 -1.90 -6.18 -11.12
C ALA A 38 -1.18 -6.63 -9.82
N ALA A 39 -1.72 -7.63 -9.12
CA ALA A 39 -1.22 -8.15 -7.84
C ALA A 39 -0.03 -9.09 -7.93
#